data_AF-A8TNR7-F1
#
_entry.id   AF-A8TNR7-F1
#
_cell.length_a   1.000
_cell.length_b   1.000
_cell.length_c   1.000
_cell.angle_alpha   90.00
_cell.angle_beta   90.00
_cell.angle_gamma   90.00
#
_symmetry.space_group_name_H-M   'P 1'
#
loop_
_entity.id
_entity.type
_entity.pdbx_description
1 polymer ?
#
loop_
_entity_poly.entity_id
_entity_poly.type
_entity_poly.pdbx_seq_one_letter_code
_entity_poly.pdbx_strand_id
1 'polypeptide(L)'
;MVLQNEGTTMTRMVTDKALALLTQSVSDIVGDETRIASALSRAIHTGSPMDLVMAQASFDDLDATIRRQIQGYAMRLATGTMH
;
A
#
# COMPACT_ATOMS: atom_id res chain seq x y z
N MET A 1 21.84 -14.99 -24.71
CA MET A 1 21.59 -15.59 -23.39
C MET A 1 20.94 -14.51 -22.53
N VAL A 2 19.61 -14.48 -22.43
CA VAL A 2 18.85 -13.46 -21.68
C VAL A 2 18.07 -14.21 -20.61
N LEU A 3 18.66 -14.36 -19.42
CA LEU A 3 18.06 -15.04 -18.27
C LEU A 3 18.09 -14.11 -17.05
N GLN A 4 17.70 -12.84 -17.21
CA GLN A 4 17.59 -11.88 -16.12
C GLN A 4 16.55 -10.82 -16.47
N ASN A 5 15.25 -11.13 -16.34
CA ASN A 5 14.21 -10.09 -16.37
C ASN A 5 12.89 -10.51 -15.69
N GLU A 6 12.67 -11.81 -15.46
CA GLU A 6 11.41 -12.30 -14.89
C GLU A 6 11.31 -12.04 -13.37
N GLY A 7 12.43 -12.18 -12.64
CA GLY A 7 12.47 -11.93 -11.18
C GLY A 7 12.10 -10.50 -10.82
N THR A 8 12.75 -9.51 -11.43
CA THR A 8 12.52 -8.08 -11.17
C THR A 8 11.11 -7.63 -11.55
N THR A 9 10.56 -8.20 -12.64
CA THR A 9 9.20 -7.91 -13.09
C THR A 9 8.16 -8.48 -12.14
N MET A 10 8.36 -9.71 -11.65
CA MET A 10 7.49 -10.33 -10.65
C MET A 10 7.52 -9.59 -9.32
N THR A 11 8.71 -9.19 -8.83
CA THR A 11 8.81 -8.40 -7.59
C THR A 11 8.07 -7.09 -7.71
N ARG A 12 8.23 -6.37 -8.84
CA ARG A 12 7.54 -5.11 -9.10
C ARG A 12 6.01 -5.27 -9.10
N MET A 13 5.49 -6.28 -9.79
CA MET A 13 4.04 -6.58 -9.80
C MET A 13 3.49 -6.95 -8.42
N VAL A 14 4.28 -7.69 -7.61
CA VAL A 14 3.90 -8.04 -6.23
C VAL A 14 3.89 -6.79 -5.34
N THR A 15 4.86 -5.89 -5.50
CA THR A 15 4.93 -4.61 -4.80
C THR A 15 3.75 -3.70 -5.16
N ASP A 16 3.41 -3.59 -6.45
CA ASP A 16 2.30 -2.76 -6.94
C ASP A 16 0.95 -3.28 -6.40
N LYS A 17 0.74 -4.60 -6.39
CA LYS A 17 -0.48 -5.20 -5.81
C LYS A 17 -0.56 -5.00 -4.30
N ALA A 18 0.54 -5.20 -3.57
CA ALA A 18 0.56 -4.99 -2.12
C ALA A 18 0.25 -3.53 -1.77
N LEU A 19 0.80 -2.59 -2.54
CA LEU A 19 0.59 -1.16 -2.34
C LEU A 19 -0.84 -0.73 -2.70
N ALA A 20 -1.45 -1.31 -3.75
CA ALA A 20 -2.84 -1.10 -4.08
C ALA A 20 -3.79 -1.61 -2.99
N LEU A 21 -3.54 -2.81 -2.46
CA LEU A 21 -4.33 -3.37 -1.34
C LEU A 21 -4.20 -2.51 -0.08
N LEU A 22 -3.01 -2.02 0.22
CA LEU A 22 -2.80 -1.09 1.33
C LEU A 22 -3.61 0.19 1.13
N THR A 23 -3.59 0.77 -0.07
CA THR A 23 -4.33 2.00 -0.39
C THR A 23 -5.83 1.82 -0.24
N GLN A 24 -6.37 0.70 -0.73
CA GLN A 24 -7.78 0.35 -0.53
C GLN A 24 -8.11 0.24 0.96
N SER A 25 -7.28 -0.49 1.71
CA SER A 25 -7.48 -0.70 3.15
C SER A 25 -7.45 0.60 3.96
N VAL A 26 -6.53 1.51 3.61
CA VAL A 26 -6.49 2.85 4.20
C VAL A 26 -7.79 3.59 3.90
N SER A 27 -8.15 3.69 2.63
CA SER A 27 -9.34 4.45 2.20
C SER A 27 -10.63 3.94 2.86
N ASP A 28 -10.80 2.62 3.00
CA ASP A 28 -11.99 2.02 3.60
C ASP A 28 -12.12 2.26 5.11
N ILE A 29 -11.00 2.48 5.82
CA ILE A 29 -10.99 2.62 7.28
C ILE A 29 -10.97 4.08 7.72
N VAL A 30 -10.14 4.90 7.07
CA VAL A 30 -9.96 6.31 7.45
C VAL A 30 -10.74 7.28 6.58
N GLY A 31 -11.31 6.82 5.46
CA GLY A 31 -12.01 7.65 4.49
C GLY A 31 -11.08 8.56 3.67
N ASP A 32 -11.67 9.22 2.67
CA ASP A 32 -11.00 10.13 1.73
C ASP A 32 -10.45 11.42 2.38
N GLU A 33 -10.83 11.71 3.64
CA GLU A 33 -10.43 12.93 4.35
C GLU A 33 -8.96 12.92 4.81
N THR A 34 -8.27 11.79 4.70
CA THR A 34 -6.91 11.67 5.21
C THR A 34 -5.85 11.87 4.13
N ARG A 35 -4.84 12.69 4.44
CA ARG A 35 -3.70 12.99 3.54
C ARG A 35 -2.95 11.73 3.10
N ILE A 36 -3.11 10.63 3.83
CA ILE A 36 -2.46 9.35 3.57
C ILE A 36 -2.99 8.65 2.32
N ALA A 37 -4.30 8.66 2.03
CA ALA A 37 -4.83 8.03 0.82
C ALA A 37 -4.27 8.71 -0.43
N SER A 38 -4.19 10.05 -0.40
CA SER A 38 -3.53 10.85 -1.44
C SER A 38 -2.02 10.59 -1.54
N ALA A 39 -1.32 10.43 -0.41
CA ALA A 39 0.11 10.14 -0.40
C ALA A 39 0.41 8.74 -0.96
N LEU A 40 -0.38 7.73 -0.59
CA LEU A 40 -0.29 6.37 -1.11
C LEU A 40 -0.61 6.33 -2.62
N SER A 41 -1.66 7.03 -3.05
CA SER A 41 -1.99 7.13 -4.48
C SER A 41 -0.85 7.76 -5.28
N ARG A 42 -0.21 8.82 -4.79
CA ARG A 42 0.99 9.40 -5.43
C ARG A 42 2.13 8.39 -5.49
N ALA A 43 2.41 7.71 -4.37
CA ALA A 43 3.47 6.71 -4.31
C ALA A 43 3.26 5.55 -5.30
N ILE A 44 2.01 5.11 -5.51
CA ILE A 44 1.65 4.11 -6.53
C ILE A 44 1.95 4.63 -7.94
N HIS A 45 1.53 5.85 -8.25
CA HIS A 45 1.62 6.39 -9.61
C HIS A 45 3.05 6.77 -10.00
N THR A 46 3.84 7.31 -9.07
CA THR A 46 5.19 7.80 -9.37
C THR A 46 6.26 6.75 -9.13
N GLY A 47 6.04 5.82 -8.19
CA GLY A 47 7.07 4.88 -7.72
C GLY A 47 8.30 5.58 -7.12
N SER A 48 8.20 6.88 -6.83
CA SER A 48 9.33 7.67 -6.32
C SER A 48 9.65 7.25 -4.88
N PRO A 49 10.93 6.99 -4.54
CA PRO A 49 11.33 6.73 -3.17
C PRO A 49 10.89 7.83 -2.19
N MET A 50 10.86 9.09 -2.66
CA MET A 50 10.42 10.22 -1.84
C MET A 50 8.91 10.16 -1.53
N ASP A 51 8.09 9.78 -2.51
CA ASP A 51 6.64 9.64 -2.31
C ASP A 51 6.32 8.45 -1.39
N LEU A 52 7.08 7.36 -1.50
CA LEU A 52 6.97 6.21 -0.58
C LEU A 52 7.33 6.59 0.86
N VAL A 53 8.39 7.38 1.07
CA VAL A 53 8.76 7.89 2.41
C VAL A 53 7.68 8.80 2.98
N MET A 54 7.10 9.67 2.15
CA MET A 54 6.00 10.56 2.59
C MET A 54 4.73 9.78 2.95
N ALA A 55 4.40 8.74 2.18
CA ALA A 55 3.29 7.85 2.48
C ALA A 55 3.51 7.08 3.78
N GLN A 56 4.73 6.57 4.01
CA GLN A 56 5.10 5.91 5.26
C GLN A 56 4.99 6.85 6.46
N ALA A 57 5.52 8.07 6.38
CA ALA A 57 5.42 9.06 7.44
C ALA A 57 3.95 9.41 7.75
N SER A 58 3.12 9.55 6.71
CA SER A 58 1.68 9.80 6.88
C SER A 58 0.94 8.62 7.49
N PHE A 59 1.40 7.39 7.23
CA PHE A 59 0.88 6.18 7.88
C PHE A 59 1.23 6.12 9.36
N ASP A 60 2.47 6.44 9.70
CA ASP A 60 2.94 6.37 11.08
C ASP A 60 2.32 7.43 12.00
N ASP A 61 1.83 8.54 11.42
CA ASP A 61 1.06 9.57 12.13
C ASP A 61 -0.36 9.13 12.52
N LEU A 62 -0.86 8.02 11.94
CA LEU A 62 -2.16 7.47 12.32
C LEU A 62 -2.13 6.83 13.71
N ASP A 63 -3.26 6.94 14.40
CA ASP A 63 -3.50 6.25 15.66
C ASP A 63 -3.17 4.76 15.58
N ALA A 64 -2.55 4.22 16.63
CA ALA A 64 -2.13 2.82 16.68
C ALA A 64 -3.30 1.83 16.49
N THR A 65 -4.51 2.21 16.86
CA THR A 65 -5.72 1.41 16.62
C THR A 65 -6.08 1.38 15.14
N ILE A 66 -6.03 2.52 14.46
CA ILE A 66 -6.31 2.64 13.02
C ILE A 66 -5.26 1.86 12.21
N ARG A 67 -3.98 2.01 12.53
CA ARG A 67 -2.91 1.25 11.85
C ARG A 67 -3.11 -0.27 11.95
N ARG A 68 -3.53 -0.76 13.11
CA ARG A 68 -3.85 -2.19 13.31
C ARG A 68 -5.06 -2.63 12.48
N GLN A 69 -6.09 -1.80 12.39
CA GLN A 69 -7.24 -2.10 11.55
C GLN A 69 -6.85 -2.17 10.07
N ILE A 70 -6.04 -1.22 9.59
CA ILE A 70 -5.55 -1.19 8.21
C ILE A 70 -4.74 -2.45 7.91
N GLN A 71 -3.78 -2.80 8.77
CA GLN A 71 -2.97 -4.00 8.59
C GLN A 71 -3.83 -5.26 8.56
N GLY A 72 -4.78 -5.39 9.49
CA GLY A 72 -5.67 -6.55 9.54
C GLY A 72 -6.62 -6.65 8.34
N TYR A 73 -7.07 -5.52 7.80
CA TYR A 73 -7.90 -5.50 6.59
C TYR A 73 -7.08 -5.83 5.34
N ALA A 74 -5.90 -5.23 5.17
CA ALA A 74 -4.99 -5.52 4.07
C ALA A 74 -4.59 -7.01 4.03
N MET A 75 -4.32 -7.62 5.19
CA MET A 75 -4.04 -9.05 5.28
C MET A 75 -5.24 -9.90 4.82
N ARG A 76 -6.47 -9.58 5.26
CA ARG A 76 -7.68 -10.29 4.83
C ARG A 76 -7.90 -10.22 3.33
N LEU A 77 -7.72 -9.03 2.74
CA LEU A 77 -7.79 -8.87 1.29
C LEU A 77 -6.72 -9.70 0.57
N ALA A 78 -5.49 -9.69 1.06
CA ALA A 78 -4.38 -10.43 0.45
C ALA A 78 -4.57 -11.96 0.53
N THR A 79 -5.17 -12.48 1.60
CA THR A 79 -5.44 -13.91 1.77
C THR A 79 -6.76 -14.38 1.16
N GLY A 80 -7.54 -13.49 0.55
CA GLY A 80 -8.81 -13.83 -0.09
C GLY A 80 -9.92 -14.24 0.88
N THR A 81 -9.75 -14.02 2.18
CA THR A 81 -10.76 -14.26 3.22
C THR A 81 -11.66 -13.03 3.34
N MET A 82 -12.43 -12.76 2.27
CA MET A 82 -13.61 -11.92 2.37
C MET A 82 -14.79 -12.83 2.72
N HIS A 83 -15.38 -12.61 3.89
CA HIS A 83 -16.62 -13.27 4.33
C HIS A 83 -17.73 -12.24 4.29
#